data_AF-W7SH51-F1
#
_entry.id   AF-W7SH51-F1
#
_cell.length_a   1.000
_cell.length_b   1.000
_cell.length_c   1.000
_cell.angle_alpha   90.00
_cell.angle_beta   90.00
_cell.angle_gamma   90.00
#
_symmetry.space_group_name_H-M   'P 1'
#
loop_
_entity.id
_entity.type
_entity.pdbx_description
1 polymer ?
#
loop_
_entity_poly.entity_id
_entity_poly.type
_entity_poly.pdbx_seq_one_letter_code
_entity_poly.pdbx_strand_id
1 'polypeptide(L)'
;MHLNAPFDLVWDITNDVPGWPRLFSEYAEAEVIEQKADYVKFRLTMHPDEQGRVWSWVSERELDRAARTVVARRVETGPFEYMNIRWTYEPAADGGTVMRWVQDFQMKPGAPVDDAGMRDRINSNSAIQLELIKNTVEGAAAAKSLRGYVLPGVGDTEVDLSTKAGRPLVVVLGNRITQKAGHDLVDALRTDPATAEVPIIQVAHLQGVPRSLRKVAERDIAGGRAKQVERATRLRVEAGLVATGEDEAIGLALDWQGILGAAYGFGTRDKSLLTIVADPYLCVLTVIRSDDALPGIRAALDSLAVKEVVS
;
A
#
# COMPACT_ATOMS: atom_id res chain seq x y z
N MET A 1 -0.70 -17.25 -8.21
CA MET A 1 0.34 -16.23 -8.40
C MET A 1 0.57 -15.54 -7.08
N HIS A 2 1.83 -15.30 -6.68
CA HIS A 2 2.15 -14.50 -5.50
C HIS A 2 2.38 -13.04 -5.90
N LEU A 3 1.76 -12.12 -5.15
CA LEU A 3 1.84 -10.66 -5.33
C LEU A 3 2.47 -10.03 -4.08
N ASN A 4 3.53 -9.25 -4.26
CA ASN A 4 4.18 -8.44 -3.23
C ASN A 4 3.36 -7.19 -2.89
N ALA A 5 2.09 -7.38 -2.57
CA ALA A 5 1.13 -6.33 -2.29
C ALA A 5 0.11 -6.82 -1.26
N PRO A 6 -0.35 -5.93 -0.35
CA PRO A 6 -1.32 -6.29 0.67
C PRO A 6 -2.68 -6.57 0.04
N PHE A 7 -3.46 -7.45 0.69
CA PHE A 7 -4.77 -7.91 0.21
C PHE A 7 -5.68 -6.77 -0.23
N ASP A 8 -5.80 -5.71 0.58
CA ASP A 8 -6.70 -4.61 0.27
C ASP A 8 -6.36 -3.92 -1.05
N LEU A 9 -5.07 -3.69 -1.31
CA LEU A 9 -4.63 -3.07 -2.56
C LEU A 9 -4.85 -4.00 -3.75
N VAL A 10 -4.55 -5.30 -3.59
CA VAL A 10 -4.79 -6.30 -4.62
C VAL A 10 -6.28 -6.37 -4.95
N TRP A 11 -7.13 -6.42 -3.92
CA TRP A 11 -8.58 -6.47 -4.05
C TRP A 11 -9.13 -5.24 -4.75
N ASP A 12 -8.69 -4.05 -4.33
CA ASP A 12 -9.21 -2.79 -4.87
C ASP A 12 -8.81 -2.61 -6.34
N ILE A 13 -7.55 -2.94 -6.71
CA ILE A 13 -7.10 -2.85 -8.11
C ILE A 13 -7.78 -3.90 -9.00
N THR A 14 -7.86 -5.16 -8.55
CA THR A 14 -8.37 -6.24 -9.40
C THR A 14 -9.89 -6.19 -9.59
N ASN A 15 -10.61 -5.51 -8.69
CA ASN A 15 -12.05 -5.33 -8.77
C ASN A 15 -12.49 -3.95 -9.28
N ASP A 16 -11.56 -3.03 -9.60
CA ASP A 16 -11.85 -1.78 -10.33
C ASP A 16 -12.10 -2.06 -11.82
N VAL A 17 -13.30 -2.55 -12.14
CA VAL A 17 -13.70 -2.93 -13.52
C VAL A 17 -13.46 -1.80 -14.53
N PRO A 18 -13.87 -0.54 -14.30
CA PRO A 18 -13.56 0.57 -15.21
C PRO A 18 -12.06 0.78 -15.46
N GLY A 19 -11.21 0.36 -14.53
CA GLY A 19 -9.76 0.43 -14.64
C GLY A 19 -9.12 -0.69 -15.46
N TRP A 20 -9.88 -1.73 -15.83
CA TRP A 20 -9.33 -2.93 -16.47
C TRP A 20 -8.60 -2.71 -17.80
N PRO A 21 -8.94 -1.75 -18.67
CA PRO A 21 -8.12 -1.45 -19.87
C PRO A 21 -6.69 -0.99 -19.55
N ARG A 22 -6.41 -0.58 -18.31
CA ARG A 22 -5.05 -0.29 -17.82
C ARG A 22 -4.39 -1.46 -17.11
N LEU A 23 -5.16 -2.49 -16.74
CA LEU A 23 -4.70 -3.66 -15.99
C LEU A 23 -4.47 -4.87 -16.90
N PHE A 24 -5.31 -5.04 -17.91
CA PHE A 24 -5.27 -6.09 -18.91
C PHE A 24 -4.94 -5.50 -20.27
N SER A 25 -4.03 -6.12 -21.01
CA SER A 25 -3.68 -5.65 -22.36
C SER A 25 -4.72 -6.05 -23.42
N GLU A 26 -5.61 -6.98 -23.10
CA GLU A 26 -6.59 -7.51 -24.07
C GLU A 26 -7.85 -6.64 -24.19
N TYR A 27 -8.18 -5.84 -23.17
CA TYR A 27 -9.40 -5.05 -23.13
C TYR A 27 -9.17 -3.63 -23.63
N ALA A 28 -9.89 -3.26 -24.68
CA ALA A 28 -9.98 -1.88 -25.14
C ALA A 28 -10.91 -1.06 -24.23
N GLU A 29 -11.97 -1.67 -23.71
CA GLU A 29 -12.98 -1.02 -22.89
C GLU A 29 -13.61 -1.98 -21.88
N ALA A 30 -13.97 -1.46 -20.70
CA ALA A 30 -14.72 -2.15 -19.67
C ALA A 30 -15.80 -1.20 -19.11
N GLU A 31 -17.04 -1.39 -19.56
CA GLU A 31 -18.17 -0.51 -19.22
C GLU A 31 -19.02 -1.14 -18.12
N VAL A 32 -19.21 -0.45 -17.00
CA VAL A 32 -20.11 -0.90 -15.93
C VAL A 32 -21.56 -0.59 -16.31
N ILE A 33 -22.39 -1.63 -16.33
CA ILE A 33 -23.83 -1.56 -16.64
C ILE A 33 -24.65 -1.44 -15.35
N GLU A 34 -24.27 -2.19 -14.32
CA GLU A 34 -24.94 -2.18 -13.01
C GLU A 34 -23.89 -2.41 -11.92
N GLN A 35 -24.00 -1.67 -10.82
CA GLN A 35 -23.12 -1.83 -9.66
C GLN A 35 -23.91 -1.76 -8.36
N LYS A 36 -23.63 -2.74 -7.49
CA LYS A 36 -24.07 -2.84 -6.10
C LYS A 36 -22.85 -3.08 -5.21
N ALA A 37 -23.06 -3.21 -3.89
CA ALA A 37 -21.95 -3.37 -2.93
C ALA A 37 -21.08 -4.61 -3.19
N ASP A 38 -21.72 -5.72 -3.52
CA ASP A 38 -21.15 -7.07 -3.68
C ASP A 38 -21.40 -7.64 -5.09
N TYR A 39 -21.84 -6.80 -6.04
CA TYR A 39 -22.16 -7.24 -7.39
C TYR A 39 -21.82 -6.17 -8.43
N VAL A 40 -21.27 -6.59 -9.56
CA VAL A 40 -21.06 -5.72 -10.72
C VAL A 40 -21.36 -6.47 -12.02
N LYS A 41 -22.13 -5.82 -12.89
CA LYS A 41 -22.40 -6.26 -14.26
C LYS A 41 -21.76 -5.29 -15.22
N PHE A 42 -21.06 -5.81 -16.22
CA PHE A 42 -20.25 -4.99 -17.10
C PHE A 42 -20.09 -5.61 -18.49
N ARG A 43 -19.84 -4.77 -19.49
CA ARG A 43 -19.47 -5.18 -20.84
C ARG A 43 -17.97 -5.05 -21.00
N LEU A 44 -17.34 -6.11 -21.51
CA LEU A 44 -15.95 -6.06 -21.96
C LEU A 44 -15.93 -5.95 -23.49
N THR A 45 -14.98 -5.16 -23.99
CA THR A 45 -14.70 -5.05 -25.41
C THR A 45 -13.19 -5.23 -25.61
N MET A 46 -12.80 -6.21 -26.43
CA MET A 46 -11.41 -6.45 -26.76
C MET A 46 -10.91 -5.47 -27.82
N HIS A 47 -9.58 -5.33 -27.91
CA HIS A 47 -8.97 -4.79 -29.11
C HIS A 47 -9.33 -5.66 -30.36
N PRO A 48 -9.36 -5.07 -31.56
CA PRO A 48 -9.58 -5.83 -32.79
C PRO A 48 -8.57 -6.97 -32.93
N ASP A 49 -9.03 -8.15 -33.35
CA ASP A 49 -8.14 -9.26 -33.70
C ASP A 49 -7.39 -9.00 -35.02
N GLU A 50 -6.52 -9.92 -35.43
CA GLU A 50 -5.74 -9.82 -36.67
C GLU A 50 -6.60 -9.67 -37.94
N GLN A 51 -7.88 -10.06 -37.88
CA GLN A 51 -8.85 -9.92 -38.96
C GLN A 51 -9.74 -8.66 -38.79
N GLY A 52 -9.43 -7.79 -37.83
CA GLY A 52 -10.17 -6.56 -37.53
C GLY A 52 -11.48 -6.78 -36.78
N ARG A 53 -11.76 -8.00 -36.28
CA ARG A 53 -13.01 -8.27 -35.56
C ARG A 53 -12.90 -7.81 -34.12
N VAL A 54 -13.91 -7.08 -33.66
CA VAL A 54 -14.04 -6.64 -32.28
C VAL A 54 -14.96 -7.58 -31.53
N TRP A 55 -14.46 -8.18 -30.46
CA TRP A 55 -15.22 -9.08 -29.61
C TRP A 55 -15.72 -8.32 -28.38
N SER A 56 -17.02 -8.45 -28.09
CA SER A 56 -17.65 -7.85 -26.92
C SER A 56 -18.64 -8.80 -26.27
N TRP A 57 -18.70 -8.79 -24.94
CA TRP A 57 -19.64 -9.61 -24.18
C TRP A 57 -19.96 -8.97 -22.82
N VAL A 58 -21.15 -9.27 -22.29
CA VAL A 58 -21.54 -8.92 -20.92
C VAL A 58 -21.14 -10.04 -19.97
N SER A 59 -20.55 -9.65 -18.84
CA SER A 59 -20.27 -10.51 -17.68
C SER A 59 -20.87 -9.91 -16.42
N GLU A 60 -20.98 -10.73 -15.39
CA GLU A 60 -21.27 -10.28 -14.03
C GLU A 60 -20.32 -10.92 -13.03
N ARG A 61 -20.12 -10.24 -11.90
CA ARG A 61 -19.27 -10.65 -10.79
C ARG A 61 -20.01 -10.47 -9.48
N GLU A 62 -19.89 -11.47 -8.62
CA GLU A 62 -20.25 -11.44 -7.20
C GLU A 62 -18.97 -11.37 -6.37
N LEU A 63 -18.90 -10.41 -5.45
CA LEU A 63 -17.71 -10.09 -4.66
C LEU A 63 -17.98 -10.39 -3.20
N ASP A 64 -17.32 -11.41 -2.66
CA ASP A 64 -17.34 -11.72 -1.23
C ASP A 64 -15.98 -11.35 -0.62
N ARG A 65 -15.87 -10.13 -0.10
CA ARG A 65 -14.63 -9.62 0.50
C ARG A 65 -14.27 -10.38 1.77
N ALA A 66 -15.26 -10.82 2.55
CA ALA A 66 -15.03 -11.57 3.78
C ALA A 66 -14.45 -12.96 3.48
N ALA A 67 -15.03 -13.67 2.50
CA ALA A 67 -14.49 -14.94 2.01
C ALA A 67 -13.31 -14.78 1.04
N ARG A 68 -12.85 -13.54 0.78
CA ARG A 68 -11.75 -13.19 -0.13
C ARG A 68 -11.89 -13.88 -1.49
N THR A 69 -13.10 -13.90 -2.01
CA THR A 69 -13.46 -14.64 -3.22
C THR A 69 -14.30 -13.77 -4.14
N VAL A 70 -14.04 -13.88 -5.44
CA VAL A 70 -14.89 -13.29 -6.48
C VAL A 70 -15.29 -14.38 -7.47
N VAL A 71 -16.59 -14.47 -7.76
CA VAL A 71 -17.12 -15.38 -8.77
C VAL A 71 -17.66 -14.54 -9.91
N ALA A 72 -17.21 -14.82 -11.12
CA ALA A 72 -17.68 -14.18 -12.35
C ALA A 72 -18.32 -15.20 -13.26
N ARG A 73 -19.28 -14.76 -14.07
CA ARG A 73 -19.80 -15.55 -15.19
C ARG A 73 -20.05 -14.67 -16.41
N ARG A 74 -19.84 -15.24 -17.60
CA ARG A 74 -20.28 -14.59 -18.84
C ARG A 74 -21.78 -14.73 -19.00
N VAL A 75 -22.48 -13.61 -19.17
CA VAL A 75 -23.92 -13.58 -19.46
C VAL A 75 -24.14 -13.77 -20.96
N GLU A 76 -23.36 -13.07 -21.79
CA GLU A 76 -23.32 -13.29 -23.23
C GLU A 76 -22.22 -14.32 -23.55
N THR A 77 -22.58 -15.60 -23.64
CA THR A 77 -21.59 -16.69 -23.66
C THR A 77 -20.88 -16.89 -25.01
N GLY A 78 -21.44 -16.40 -26.11
CA GLY A 78 -20.85 -16.54 -27.44
C GLY A 78 -20.55 -18.02 -27.78
N PRO A 79 -19.28 -18.39 -28.08
CA PRO A 79 -18.90 -19.77 -28.40
C PRO A 79 -18.85 -20.71 -27.19
N PHE A 80 -18.94 -20.19 -25.96
CA PHE A 80 -18.96 -20.98 -24.74
C PHE A 80 -20.39 -21.47 -24.44
N GLU A 81 -20.52 -22.72 -24.00
CA GLU A 81 -21.74 -23.22 -23.37
C GLU A 81 -21.89 -22.52 -22.02
N TYR A 82 -20.82 -22.51 -21.24
CA TYR A 82 -20.66 -21.69 -20.04
C TYR A 82 -19.21 -21.22 -19.88
N MET A 83 -19.03 -20.14 -19.12
CA MET A 83 -17.73 -19.67 -18.67
C MET A 83 -17.87 -19.01 -17.29
N ASN A 84 -17.36 -19.71 -16.28
CA ASN A 84 -17.35 -19.31 -14.89
C ASN A 84 -15.90 -19.07 -14.44
N ILE A 85 -15.69 -18.04 -13.65
CA ILE A 85 -14.35 -17.62 -13.24
C ILE A 85 -14.36 -17.42 -11.74
N ARG A 86 -13.42 -18.05 -11.03
CA ARG A 86 -13.24 -17.89 -9.59
C ARG A 86 -11.87 -17.27 -9.31
N TRP A 87 -11.89 -16.19 -8.55
CA TRP A 87 -10.69 -15.56 -8.01
C TRP A 87 -10.69 -15.78 -6.51
N THR A 88 -9.58 -16.25 -5.96
CA THR A 88 -9.37 -16.32 -4.51
C THR A 88 -8.12 -15.54 -4.13
N TYR A 89 -8.15 -14.90 -2.97
CA TYR A 89 -7.05 -14.10 -2.45
C TYR A 89 -6.70 -14.58 -1.05
N GLU A 90 -5.51 -15.14 -0.89
CA GLU A 90 -5.01 -15.64 0.38
C GLU A 90 -3.85 -14.74 0.84
N PRO A 91 -3.94 -14.06 1.99
CA PRO A 91 -2.80 -13.35 2.57
C PRO A 91 -1.63 -14.31 2.77
N ALA A 92 -0.44 -13.87 2.40
CA ALA A 92 0.80 -14.61 2.60
C ALA A 92 1.53 -14.11 3.86
N ALA A 93 2.39 -14.97 4.42
CA ALA A 93 3.12 -14.67 5.65
C ALA A 93 4.12 -13.50 5.52
N ASP A 94 4.52 -13.15 4.30
CA ASP A 94 5.41 -12.02 3.99
C ASP A 94 4.68 -10.68 3.75
N GLY A 95 3.35 -10.68 3.93
CA GLY A 95 2.46 -9.53 3.69
C GLY A 95 1.98 -9.39 2.25
N GLY A 96 2.42 -10.29 1.37
CA GLY A 96 1.89 -10.40 0.03
C GLY A 96 0.51 -11.05 0.00
N THR A 97 0.01 -11.26 -1.22
CA THR A 97 -1.25 -11.95 -1.46
C THR A 97 -1.04 -13.03 -2.51
N VAL A 98 -1.43 -14.26 -2.22
CA VAL A 98 -1.55 -15.32 -3.20
C VAL A 98 -2.91 -15.21 -3.87
N MET A 99 -2.91 -14.75 -5.11
CA MET A 99 -4.10 -14.71 -5.96
C MET A 99 -4.18 -15.98 -6.80
N ARG A 100 -5.30 -16.70 -6.75
CA ARG A 100 -5.60 -17.82 -7.66
C ARG A 100 -6.71 -17.40 -8.61
N TRP A 101 -6.54 -17.72 -9.89
CA TRP A 101 -7.49 -17.42 -10.95
C TRP A 101 -7.84 -18.73 -11.65
N VAL A 102 -9.07 -19.19 -11.47
CA VAL A 102 -9.58 -20.45 -12.03
C VAL A 102 -10.66 -20.12 -13.04
N GLN A 103 -10.54 -20.64 -14.25
CA GLN A 103 -11.52 -20.51 -15.31
C GLN A 103 -12.08 -21.90 -15.62
N ASP A 104 -13.38 -22.07 -15.36
CA ASP A 104 -14.14 -23.28 -15.65
C ASP A 104 -15.07 -22.97 -16.82
N PHE A 105 -14.92 -23.70 -17.91
CA PHE A 105 -15.65 -23.43 -19.14
C PHE A 105 -15.91 -24.72 -19.91
N GLN A 106 -16.90 -24.64 -20.78
CA GLN A 106 -17.15 -25.65 -21.80
C GLN A 106 -17.50 -24.96 -23.11
N MET A 107 -16.98 -25.46 -24.22
CA MET A 107 -17.28 -24.96 -25.56
C MET A 107 -18.58 -25.56 -26.08
N LYS A 108 -19.33 -24.79 -26.88
CA LYS A 108 -20.52 -25.31 -27.56
C LYS A 108 -20.15 -26.34 -28.64
N PRO A 109 -21.04 -27.30 -28.94
CA PRO A 109 -20.96 -28.08 -30.16
C PRO A 109 -20.88 -27.17 -31.38
N GLY A 110 -19.83 -27.31 -32.20
CA GLY A 110 -19.61 -26.47 -33.39
C GLY A 110 -18.88 -25.15 -33.13
N ALA A 111 -18.35 -24.92 -31.91
CA ALA A 111 -17.44 -23.80 -31.66
C ALA A 111 -16.18 -23.87 -32.55
N PRO A 112 -15.53 -22.74 -32.87
CA PRO A 112 -14.35 -22.71 -33.74
C PRO A 112 -13.13 -23.47 -33.20
N VAL A 113 -13.12 -23.76 -31.90
CA VAL A 113 -12.12 -24.58 -31.21
C VAL A 113 -12.82 -25.44 -30.16
N ASP A 114 -12.24 -26.60 -29.87
CA ASP A 114 -12.70 -27.49 -28.80
C ASP A 114 -12.19 -27.03 -27.42
N ASP A 115 -12.58 -27.76 -26.37
CA ASP A 115 -12.21 -27.46 -25.00
C ASP A 115 -10.68 -27.47 -24.80
N ALA A 116 -9.98 -28.42 -25.43
CA ALA A 116 -8.53 -28.54 -25.32
C ALA A 116 -7.81 -27.34 -25.97
N GLY A 117 -8.21 -26.96 -27.18
CA GLY A 117 -7.66 -25.81 -27.88
C GLY A 117 -7.96 -24.49 -27.16
N MET A 118 -9.16 -24.35 -26.59
CA MET A 118 -9.51 -23.16 -25.80
C MET A 118 -8.72 -23.11 -24.48
N ARG A 119 -8.54 -24.24 -23.80
CA ARG A 119 -7.72 -24.33 -22.57
C ARG A 119 -6.30 -23.84 -22.85
N ASP A 120 -5.69 -24.30 -23.93
CA ASP A 120 -4.30 -23.94 -24.26
C ASP A 120 -4.17 -22.45 -24.61
N ARG A 121 -5.17 -21.88 -25.32
CA ARG A 121 -5.27 -20.43 -25.56
C ARG A 121 -5.42 -19.63 -24.28
N ILE A 122 -6.35 -20.05 -23.40
CA ILE A 122 -6.58 -19.40 -22.10
C ILE A 122 -5.31 -19.44 -21.26
N ASN A 123 -4.63 -20.59 -21.16
CA ASN A 123 -3.40 -20.70 -20.39
C ASN A 123 -2.29 -19.80 -20.92
N SER A 124 -2.11 -19.75 -22.24
CA SER A 124 -1.09 -18.90 -22.89
C SER A 124 -1.38 -17.41 -22.64
N ASN A 125 -2.62 -16.97 -22.86
CA ASN A 125 -3.00 -15.57 -22.61
C ASN A 125 -2.95 -15.23 -21.11
N SER A 126 -3.39 -16.14 -20.24
CA SER A 126 -3.42 -15.91 -18.79
C SER A 126 -2.03 -15.66 -18.22
N ALA A 127 -0.97 -16.30 -18.74
CA ALA A 127 0.39 -16.03 -18.32
C ALA A 127 0.79 -14.56 -18.55
N ILE A 128 0.48 -14.02 -19.74
CA ILE A 128 0.74 -12.62 -20.11
C ILE A 128 -0.07 -11.67 -19.23
N GLN A 129 -1.37 -11.93 -19.08
CA GLN A 129 -2.25 -11.05 -18.30
C GLN A 129 -1.87 -11.06 -16.81
N LEU A 130 -1.55 -12.22 -16.23
CA LEU A 130 -1.16 -12.33 -14.83
C LEU A 130 0.16 -11.59 -14.56
N GLU A 131 1.11 -11.60 -15.49
CA GLU A 131 2.34 -10.83 -15.37
C GLU A 131 2.08 -9.31 -15.37
N LEU A 132 1.20 -8.82 -16.25
CA LEU A 132 0.79 -7.42 -16.28
C LEU A 132 0.07 -6.99 -14.99
N ILE A 133 -0.84 -7.82 -14.50
CA ILE A 133 -1.51 -7.60 -13.21
C ILE A 133 -0.47 -7.53 -12.10
N LYS A 134 0.47 -8.47 -12.04
CA LYS A 134 1.52 -8.50 -11.03
C LYS A 134 2.33 -7.21 -11.04
N ASN A 135 2.85 -6.80 -12.19
CA ASN A 135 3.67 -5.59 -12.31
C ASN A 135 2.89 -4.33 -11.93
N THR A 136 1.62 -4.24 -12.32
CA THR A 136 0.76 -3.09 -12.00
C THR A 136 0.47 -3.00 -10.50
N VAL A 137 0.08 -4.12 -9.90
CA VAL A 137 -0.27 -4.19 -8.48
C VAL A 137 0.95 -3.99 -7.59
N GLU A 138 2.08 -4.63 -7.91
CA GLU A 138 3.32 -4.47 -7.15
C GLU A 138 3.94 -3.08 -7.33
N GLY A 139 3.82 -2.50 -8.53
CA GLY A 139 4.22 -1.12 -8.77
C GLY A 139 3.41 -0.13 -7.93
N ALA A 140 2.09 -0.33 -7.85
CA ALA A 140 1.22 0.47 -6.98
C ALA A 140 1.53 0.27 -5.49
N ALA A 141 1.89 -0.95 -5.08
CA ALA A 141 2.30 -1.27 -3.71
C ALA A 141 3.62 -0.58 -3.37
N ALA A 142 4.61 -0.67 -4.25
CA ALA A 142 5.91 -0.03 -4.08
C ALA A 142 5.79 1.50 -3.99
N ALA A 143 4.94 2.10 -4.83
CA ALA A 143 4.65 3.54 -4.78
C ALA A 143 4.02 3.99 -3.44
N LYS A 144 3.42 3.06 -2.69
CA LYS A 144 2.82 3.28 -1.38
C LYS A 144 3.57 2.54 -0.28
N SER A 145 4.85 2.21 -0.45
CA SER A 145 5.63 1.51 0.55
C SER A 145 6.73 2.40 1.13
N LEU A 146 7.11 2.13 2.38
CA LEU A 146 8.31 2.66 3.01
C LEU A 146 9.52 1.73 2.85
N ARG A 147 9.38 0.54 2.23
CA ARG A 147 10.51 -0.35 1.95
C ARG A 147 11.50 0.31 0.98
N GLY A 148 12.78 0.07 1.22
CA GLY A 148 13.88 0.56 0.36
C GLY A 148 14.27 2.02 0.60
N TYR A 149 13.58 2.75 1.49
CA TYR A 149 14.05 4.06 1.94
C TYR A 149 15.16 3.89 2.97
N VAL A 150 16.39 4.18 2.54
CA VAL A 150 17.57 4.33 3.40
C VAL A 150 17.96 5.80 3.42
N LEU A 151 17.90 6.41 4.60
CA LEU A 151 18.16 7.83 4.80
C LEU A 151 19.37 8.02 5.72
N PRO A 152 20.21 9.05 5.52
CA PRO A 152 21.29 9.37 6.46
C PRO A 152 20.75 9.60 7.88
N GLY A 153 21.43 9.07 8.90
CA GLY A 153 21.15 9.35 10.31
C GLY A 153 22.04 10.46 10.86
N VAL A 154 22.14 10.53 12.19
CA VAL A 154 23.09 11.39 12.92
C VAL A 154 24.40 10.64 13.15
N GLY A 155 25.54 11.32 12.99
CA GLY A 155 26.81 10.63 12.79
C GLY A 155 26.78 9.86 11.46
N ASP A 156 27.85 9.19 11.11
CA ASP A 156 27.93 8.38 9.88
C ASP A 156 27.06 7.09 9.95
N THR A 157 25.81 7.23 10.40
CA THR A 157 24.79 6.19 10.54
C THR A 157 23.78 6.28 9.40
N GLU A 158 23.04 5.19 9.18
CA GLU A 158 21.94 5.12 8.23
C GLU A 158 20.68 4.63 8.93
N VAL A 159 19.54 5.14 8.47
CA VAL A 159 18.21 4.72 8.90
C VAL A 159 17.54 4.04 7.72
N ASP A 160 17.60 2.71 7.70
CA ASP A 160 16.84 1.88 6.77
C ASP A 160 15.45 1.60 7.36
N LEU A 161 14.41 2.17 6.76
CA LEU A 161 13.03 1.96 7.20
C LEU A 161 12.60 0.49 7.09
N SER A 162 13.21 -0.27 6.19
CA SER A 162 12.93 -1.70 5.97
C SER A 162 13.19 -2.54 7.23
N THR A 163 14.12 -2.10 8.09
CA THR A 163 14.44 -2.76 9.37
C THR A 163 13.32 -2.69 10.40
N LYS A 164 12.28 -1.88 10.15
CA LYS A 164 11.12 -1.74 11.04
C LYS A 164 9.95 -2.64 10.65
N ALA A 165 10.08 -3.45 9.59
CA ALA A 165 9.10 -4.47 9.24
C ALA A 165 8.87 -5.45 10.40
N GLY A 166 7.70 -6.10 10.39
CA GLY A 166 7.21 -6.99 11.46
C GLY A 166 6.37 -6.29 12.53
N ARG A 167 6.24 -4.96 12.48
CA ARG A 167 5.37 -4.17 13.36
C ARG A 167 4.92 -2.88 12.66
N PRO A 168 3.77 -2.29 13.03
CA PRO A 168 3.34 -1.02 12.47
C PRO A 168 4.41 0.06 12.68
N LEU A 169 4.50 1.02 11.77
CA LEU A 169 5.49 2.09 11.81
C LEU A 169 4.82 3.45 11.65
N VAL A 170 5.23 4.42 12.46
CA VAL A 170 4.87 5.83 12.27
C VAL A 170 6.10 6.61 11.82
N VAL A 171 5.99 7.32 10.70
CA VAL A 171 7.02 8.24 10.20
C VAL A 171 6.51 9.66 10.32
N VAL A 172 7.20 10.50 11.09
CA VAL A 172 6.87 11.92 11.27
C VAL A 172 7.85 12.75 10.46
N LEU A 173 7.39 13.30 9.34
CA LEU A 173 8.18 14.13 8.45
C LEU A 173 7.96 15.61 8.78
N GLY A 174 9.05 16.29 9.16
CA GLY A 174 9.03 17.70 9.57
C GLY A 174 10.10 18.52 8.86
N ASN A 175 9.88 19.82 8.75
CA ASN A 175 10.86 20.79 8.24
C ASN A 175 11.17 21.84 9.33
N ARG A 176 11.93 22.88 8.99
CA ARG A 176 12.27 23.96 9.94
C ARG A 176 11.04 24.69 10.51
N ILE A 177 9.93 24.76 9.77
CA ILE A 177 8.68 25.41 10.20
C ILE A 177 7.94 24.50 11.19
N THR A 178 7.86 23.21 10.88
CA THR A 178 7.01 22.24 11.60
C THR A 178 7.74 21.46 12.69
N GLN A 179 9.04 21.68 12.89
CA GLN A 179 9.88 20.96 13.87
C GLN A 179 9.23 20.88 15.26
N LYS A 180 8.73 22.01 15.79
CA LYS A 180 8.09 22.04 17.11
C LYS A 180 6.85 21.15 17.17
N ALA A 181 5.95 21.27 16.18
CA ALA A 181 4.76 20.43 16.10
C ALA A 181 5.16 18.95 16.03
N GLY A 182 6.22 18.63 15.28
CA GLY A 182 6.73 17.26 15.17
C GLY A 182 7.19 16.69 16.50
N HIS A 183 7.85 17.51 17.33
CA HIS A 183 8.22 17.09 18.68
C HIS A 183 7.00 16.87 19.58
N ASP A 184 6.04 17.81 19.55
CA ASP A 184 4.81 17.73 20.36
C ASP A 184 3.98 16.49 19.99
N LEU A 185 3.88 16.14 18.70
CA LEU A 185 3.21 14.91 18.25
C LEU A 185 3.90 13.65 18.75
N VAL A 186 5.23 13.59 18.69
CA VAL A 186 5.99 12.42 19.18
C VAL A 186 5.83 12.23 20.68
N ASP A 187 5.82 13.32 21.44
CA ASP A 187 5.56 13.24 22.88
C ASP A 187 4.15 12.70 23.15
N ALA A 188 3.15 13.19 22.42
CA ALA A 188 1.78 12.71 22.53
C ALA A 188 1.67 11.20 22.22
N LEU A 189 2.30 10.74 21.12
CA LEU A 189 2.36 9.32 20.76
C LEU A 189 3.04 8.47 21.84
N ARG A 190 4.11 8.99 22.45
CA ARG A 190 4.86 8.23 23.47
C ARG A 190 4.12 8.14 24.80
N THR A 191 3.27 9.10 25.13
CA THR A 191 2.45 9.10 26.35
C THR A 191 1.12 8.38 26.21
N ASP A 192 0.73 8.05 24.99
CA ASP A 192 -0.55 7.41 24.68
C ASP A 192 -0.40 5.88 24.69
N PRO A 193 -1.09 5.15 25.58
CA PRO A 193 -1.00 3.69 25.65
C PRO A 193 -1.26 2.96 24.32
N ALA A 194 -2.10 3.51 23.45
CA ALA A 194 -2.43 2.90 22.15
C ALA A 194 -1.29 2.98 21.13
N THR A 195 -0.36 3.93 21.30
CA THR A 195 0.71 4.21 20.33
C THR A 195 2.10 4.18 20.95
N ALA A 196 2.18 4.05 22.28
CA ALA A 196 3.38 4.11 23.09
C ALA A 196 4.47 3.12 22.65
N GLU A 197 4.09 1.95 22.15
CA GLU A 197 5.03 0.88 21.75
C GLU A 197 5.30 0.86 20.24
N VAL A 198 4.60 1.69 19.46
CA VAL A 198 4.79 1.76 18.02
C VAL A 198 6.14 2.44 17.73
N PRO A 199 7.01 1.86 16.88
CA PRO A 199 8.21 2.53 16.42
C PRO A 199 7.88 3.85 15.74
N ILE A 200 8.67 4.87 16.04
CA ILE A 200 8.56 6.18 15.40
C ILE A 200 9.90 6.50 14.74
N ILE A 201 9.86 6.89 13.48
CA ILE A 201 10.99 7.52 12.79
C ILE A 201 10.64 8.97 12.52
N GLN A 202 11.34 9.90 13.17
CA GLN A 202 11.31 11.30 12.79
C GLN A 202 12.23 11.51 11.60
N VAL A 203 11.75 12.22 10.59
CA VAL A 203 12.52 12.55 9.40
C VAL A 203 12.61 14.07 9.30
N ALA A 204 13.83 14.59 9.39
CA ALA A 204 14.10 16.00 9.16
C ALA A 204 14.25 16.25 7.65
N HIS A 205 13.31 16.97 7.05
CA HIS A 205 13.41 17.42 5.67
C HIS A 205 14.37 18.60 5.56
N LEU A 206 15.53 18.37 4.94
CA LEU A 206 16.67 19.29 4.93
C LEU A 206 17.10 19.66 3.51
N GLN A 207 16.22 19.42 2.52
CA GLN A 207 16.45 19.83 1.15
C GLN A 207 16.74 21.34 1.09
N GLY A 208 17.79 21.71 0.36
CA GLY A 208 18.21 23.11 0.24
C GLY A 208 19.17 23.61 1.33
N VAL A 209 19.48 22.82 2.37
CA VAL A 209 20.54 23.20 3.33
C VAL A 209 21.92 23.13 2.64
N PRO A 210 22.70 24.23 2.62
CA PRO A 210 24.02 24.27 1.99
C PRO A 210 24.97 23.23 2.59
N ARG A 211 25.80 22.60 1.74
CA ARG A 211 26.78 21.59 2.18
C ARG A 211 27.70 22.08 3.31
N SER A 212 28.09 23.36 3.27
CA SER A 212 28.92 24.01 4.29
C SER A 212 28.27 24.09 5.67
N LEU A 213 26.93 24.06 5.75
CA LEU A 213 26.17 24.16 7.00
C LEU A 213 25.68 22.81 7.53
N ARG A 214 25.84 21.71 6.77
CA ARG A 214 25.28 20.39 7.15
C ARG A 214 25.79 19.90 8.50
N LYS A 215 27.09 20.02 8.76
CA LYS A 215 27.68 19.63 10.06
C LYS A 215 27.17 20.44 11.25
N VAL A 216 26.77 21.69 11.03
CA VAL A 216 26.18 22.54 12.08
C VAL A 216 24.73 22.14 12.29
N ALA A 217 23.96 22.03 11.21
CA ALA A 217 22.56 21.61 11.27
C ALA A 217 22.40 20.23 11.90
N GLU A 218 23.24 19.26 11.53
CA GLU A 218 23.24 17.92 12.12
C GLU A 218 23.49 17.95 13.62
N ARG A 219 24.45 18.76 14.09
CA ARG A 219 24.74 18.92 15.52
C ARG A 219 23.57 19.54 16.28
N ASP A 220 22.93 20.55 15.71
CA ASP A 220 21.76 21.20 16.30
C ASP A 220 20.59 20.23 16.41
N ILE A 221 20.37 19.43 15.35
CA ILE A 221 19.32 18.40 15.33
C ILE A 221 19.64 17.30 16.35
N ALA A 222 20.89 16.82 16.42
CA ALA A 222 21.32 15.82 17.39
C ALA A 222 21.10 16.29 18.83
N GLY A 223 21.49 17.53 19.14
CA GLY A 223 21.25 18.15 20.44
C GLY A 223 19.76 18.33 20.76
N GLY A 224 18.94 18.64 19.75
CA GLY A 224 17.48 18.69 19.87
C GLY A 224 16.88 17.31 20.19
N ARG A 225 17.32 16.27 19.47
CA ARG A 225 16.88 14.88 19.69
C ARG A 225 17.19 14.41 21.10
N ALA A 226 18.41 14.64 21.60
CA ALA A 226 18.79 14.23 22.96
C ALA A 226 17.83 14.79 24.02
N LYS A 227 17.51 16.10 23.93
CA LYS A 227 16.55 16.74 24.84
C LYS A 227 15.13 16.19 24.68
N GLN A 228 14.74 15.85 23.45
CA GLN A 228 13.43 15.27 23.18
C GLN A 228 13.32 13.86 23.77
N VAL A 229 14.34 13.01 23.60
CA VAL A 229 14.38 11.66 24.16
C VAL A 229 14.30 11.70 25.69
N GLU A 230 15.05 12.60 26.32
CA GLU A 230 14.97 12.83 27.78
C GLU A 230 13.56 13.24 28.23
N ARG A 231 12.95 14.22 27.54
CA ARG A 231 11.58 14.68 27.81
C ARG A 231 10.56 13.55 27.64
N ALA A 232 10.62 12.83 26.53
CA ALA A 232 9.69 11.73 26.22
C ALA A 232 9.80 10.60 27.25
N THR A 233 11.02 10.25 27.66
CA THR A 233 11.26 9.23 28.69
C THR A 233 10.63 9.63 30.02
N ARG A 234 10.81 10.90 30.45
CA ARG A 234 10.17 11.41 31.67
C ARG A 234 8.64 11.35 31.59
N LEU A 235 8.06 11.85 30.49
CA LEU A 235 6.61 11.87 30.30
C LEU A 235 6.00 10.46 30.26
N ARG A 236 6.71 9.47 29.70
CA ARG A 236 6.29 8.06 29.71
C ARG A 236 6.18 7.50 31.11
N VAL A 237 7.20 7.74 31.95
CA VAL A 237 7.20 7.28 33.35
C VAL A 237 6.07 7.96 34.13
N GLU A 238 5.85 9.26 33.92
CA GLU A 238 4.73 10.00 34.52
C GLU A 238 3.36 9.44 34.08
N ALA A 239 3.27 8.90 32.86
CA ALA A 239 2.09 8.21 32.34
C ALA A 239 1.96 6.74 32.81
N GLY A 240 2.88 6.24 33.65
CA GLY A 240 2.86 4.87 34.18
C GLY A 240 3.40 3.80 33.21
N LEU A 241 4.11 4.20 32.15
CA LEU A 241 4.71 3.30 31.17
C LEU A 241 6.18 2.99 31.53
N VAL A 242 6.69 1.86 31.04
CA VAL A 242 8.09 1.45 31.25
C VAL A 242 9.02 2.38 30.48
N ALA A 243 10.14 2.75 31.11
CA ALA A 243 11.20 3.51 30.47
C ALA A 243 11.87 2.68 29.37
N THR A 244 12.04 3.27 28.19
CA THR A 244 12.71 2.66 27.03
C THR A 244 14.12 3.23 26.87
N GLY A 245 15.07 2.46 26.34
CA GLY A 245 16.42 2.96 26.04
C GLY A 245 16.46 4.04 24.93
N GLU A 246 17.53 4.84 24.90
CA GLU A 246 17.69 6.01 24.01
C GLU A 246 17.54 5.69 22.50
N ASP A 247 17.95 4.49 22.06
CA ASP A 247 17.96 4.08 20.65
C ASP A 247 16.78 3.21 20.21
N GLU A 248 15.96 2.72 21.14
CA GLU A 248 14.91 1.72 20.82
C GLU A 248 13.56 2.34 20.45
N ALA A 249 13.31 3.60 20.83
CA ALA A 249 11.98 4.21 20.66
C ALA A 249 11.88 5.20 19.48
N ILE A 250 12.80 6.15 19.33
CA ILE A 250 12.66 7.23 18.33
C ILE A 250 13.90 7.27 17.43
N GLY A 251 13.75 6.74 16.22
CA GLY A 251 14.78 6.91 15.18
C GLY A 251 14.71 8.30 14.57
N LEU A 252 15.86 8.81 14.14
CA LEU A 252 15.98 10.10 13.48
C LEU A 252 16.73 9.94 12.15
N ALA A 253 16.07 10.31 11.06
CA ALA A 253 16.65 10.34 9.73
C ALA A 253 16.73 11.78 9.19
N LEU A 254 17.69 12.02 8.31
CA LEU A 254 18.02 13.31 7.70
C LEU A 254 17.80 13.24 6.18
N ASP A 255 16.70 13.79 5.71
CA ASP A 255 16.36 13.83 4.29
C ASP A 255 16.99 15.05 3.61
N TRP A 256 18.32 15.00 3.43
CA TRP A 256 19.11 16.07 2.82
C TRP A 256 18.77 16.34 1.35
N GLN A 257 18.27 15.32 0.65
CA GLN A 257 17.97 15.39 -0.78
C GLN A 257 16.47 15.62 -1.05
N GLY A 258 15.61 15.44 -0.04
CA GLY A 258 14.18 15.53 -0.19
C GLY A 258 13.58 14.28 -0.85
N ILE A 259 14.20 13.10 -0.73
CA ILE A 259 13.77 11.87 -1.40
C ILE A 259 12.42 11.42 -0.85
N LEU A 260 12.32 11.24 0.47
CA LEU A 260 11.07 10.85 1.11
C LEU A 260 10.05 12.00 1.04
N GLY A 261 10.51 13.24 1.22
CA GLY A 261 9.67 14.42 1.05
C GLY A 261 9.00 14.47 -0.32
N ALA A 262 9.76 14.35 -1.41
CA ALA A 262 9.21 14.39 -2.76
C ALA A 262 8.22 13.25 -3.02
N ALA A 263 8.53 12.03 -2.57
CA ALA A 263 7.66 10.86 -2.76
C ALA A 263 6.27 11.03 -2.13
N TYR A 264 6.20 11.71 -0.98
CA TYR A 264 4.93 11.94 -0.27
C TYR A 264 4.42 13.38 -0.39
N GLY A 265 5.01 14.20 -1.27
CA GLY A 265 4.59 15.58 -1.53
C GLY A 265 4.78 16.54 -0.36
N PHE A 266 5.92 16.48 0.32
CA PHE A 266 6.32 17.36 1.41
C PHE A 266 7.65 18.06 1.11
N GLY A 267 7.77 19.31 1.52
CA GLY A 267 8.89 20.17 1.19
C GLY A 267 9.17 21.25 2.24
N THR A 268 10.10 22.14 1.89
CA THR A 268 10.62 23.19 2.77
C THR A 268 9.61 24.30 3.12
N ARG A 269 8.51 24.41 2.38
CA ARG A 269 7.49 25.46 2.56
C ARG A 269 6.21 24.97 3.23
N ASP A 270 6.09 23.66 3.46
CA ASP A 270 4.91 23.11 4.14
C ASP A 270 4.80 23.65 5.56
N LYS A 271 3.58 24.02 5.93
CA LYS A 271 3.25 24.65 7.22
C LYS A 271 2.63 23.69 8.22
N SER A 272 2.34 22.47 7.80
CA SER A 272 1.79 21.40 8.65
C SER A 272 2.65 20.17 8.49
N LEU A 273 2.76 19.37 9.55
CA LEU A 273 3.45 18.08 9.49
C LEU A 273 2.85 17.15 8.44
N LEU A 274 3.68 16.25 7.93
CA LEU A 274 3.23 15.06 7.23
C LEU A 274 3.56 13.84 8.07
N THR A 275 2.56 13.06 8.44
CA THR A 275 2.73 11.80 9.16
C THR A 275 2.29 10.64 8.29
N ILE A 276 3.14 9.62 8.19
CA ILE A 276 2.84 8.38 7.47
C ILE A 276 2.65 7.29 8.50
N VAL A 277 1.54 6.55 8.40
CA VAL A 277 1.32 5.33 9.19
C VAL A 277 1.40 4.16 8.24
N ALA A 278 2.23 3.18 8.57
CA ALA A 278 2.43 1.98 7.78
C ALA A 278 2.15 0.72 8.61
N ASP A 279 1.71 -0.33 7.93
CA ASP A 279 1.46 -1.65 8.50
C ASP A 279 2.78 -2.40 8.82
N PRO A 280 2.73 -3.60 9.44
CA PRO A 280 3.90 -4.44 9.67
C PRO A 280 4.73 -4.78 8.42
N TYR A 281 4.18 -4.62 7.23
CA TYR A 281 4.85 -4.87 5.96
C TYR A 281 5.42 -3.59 5.34
N LEU A 282 5.25 -2.46 6.03
CA LEU A 282 5.65 -1.13 5.60
C LEU A 282 4.88 -0.62 4.39
N CYS A 283 3.66 -1.13 4.17
CA CYS A 283 2.71 -0.53 3.25
C CYS A 283 2.02 0.64 3.95
N VAL A 284 1.93 1.78 3.27
CA VAL A 284 1.32 2.99 3.80
C VAL A 284 -0.19 2.81 3.91
N LEU A 285 -0.68 2.88 5.14
CA LEU A 285 -2.10 2.83 5.48
C LEU A 285 -2.74 4.20 5.31
N THR A 286 -2.07 5.24 5.78
CA THR A 286 -2.55 6.62 5.65
C THR A 286 -1.41 7.63 5.69
N VAL A 287 -1.67 8.78 5.07
CA VAL A 287 -0.83 9.97 5.11
C VAL A 287 -1.66 11.12 5.67
N ILE A 288 -1.24 11.66 6.81
CA ILE A 288 -1.96 12.69 7.56
C ILE A 288 -1.20 14.01 7.45
N ARG A 289 -1.88 15.06 6.98
CA ARG A 289 -1.33 16.43 6.86
C ARG A 289 -1.95 17.34 7.91
N SER A 290 -1.49 17.21 9.14
CA SER A 290 -2.00 17.95 10.29
C SER A 290 -0.96 17.97 11.39
N ASP A 291 -0.95 19.04 12.17
CA ASP A 291 -0.16 19.10 13.41
C ASP A 291 -0.86 18.30 14.54
N ASP A 292 -2.18 18.07 14.43
CA ASP A 292 -2.96 17.21 15.30
C ASP A 292 -3.24 15.87 14.61
N ALA A 293 -2.19 15.06 14.43
CA ALA A 293 -2.26 13.80 13.69
C ALA A 293 -2.67 12.59 14.56
N LEU A 294 -2.61 12.71 15.89
CA LEU A 294 -2.81 11.59 16.81
C LEU A 294 -4.14 10.83 16.60
N PRO A 295 -5.30 11.49 16.44
CA PRO A 295 -6.56 10.77 16.22
C PRO A 295 -6.56 9.93 14.94
N GLY A 296 -5.97 10.45 13.86
CA GLY A 296 -5.85 9.73 12.60
C GLY A 296 -4.87 8.56 12.68
N ILE A 297 -3.80 8.70 13.46
CA ILE A 297 -2.83 7.61 13.70
C ILE A 297 -3.50 6.47 14.46
N ARG A 298 -4.25 6.77 15.54
CA ARG A 298 -5.02 5.77 16.30
C ARG A 298 -5.99 5.02 15.40
N ALA A 299 -6.82 5.74 14.65
CA ALA A 299 -7.79 5.12 13.76
C ALA A 299 -7.15 4.18 12.73
N ALA A 300 -5.99 4.57 12.18
CA ALA A 300 -5.25 3.72 11.25
C ALA A 300 -4.70 2.45 11.92
N LEU A 301 -4.13 2.56 13.12
CA LEU A 301 -3.60 1.42 13.87
C LEU A 301 -4.70 0.47 14.35
N ASP A 302 -5.83 1.01 14.83
CA ASP A 302 -6.99 0.22 15.25
C ASP A 302 -7.54 -0.62 14.08
N SER A 303 -7.49 -0.09 12.86
CA SER A 303 -7.91 -0.83 11.65
C SER A 303 -7.06 -2.06 11.35
N LEU A 304 -5.82 -2.15 11.87
CA LEU A 304 -4.98 -3.34 11.75
C LEU A 304 -5.37 -4.41 12.76
N ALA A 305 -5.62 -4.01 14.02
CA ALA A 305 -5.99 -4.94 15.08
C ALA A 305 -7.31 -5.67 14.77
N VAL A 306 -8.28 -4.98 14.17
CA VAL A 306 -9.54 -5.59 13.71
C VAL A 306 -9.30 -6.60 12.59
N LYS A 307 -8.30 -6.40 11.73
CA LYS A 307 -7.98 -7.30 10.61
C LYS A 307 -7.29 -8.59 11.07
N GLU A 308 -6.51 -8.57 12.13
CA GLU A 308 -5.85 -9.77 12.71
C GLU A 308 -6.82 -10.68 13.49
N VAL A 309 -7.89 -10.12 14.08
CA VAL A 309 -8.88 -10.91 14.85
C VAL A 309 -9.89 -11.63 13.94
N VAL A 310 -10.01 -11.19 12.69
CA VAL A 310 -10.98 -11.72 11.70
C VAL A 310 -10.29 -12.59 10.63
N SER A 311 -8.96 -12.66 10.61
CA SER A 311 -8.14 -13.48 9.70
C SER A 311 -7.83 -14.86 10.27
#